data_AF-A0A8R2FDC7-F1
#
_entry.id   AF-A0A8R2FDC7-F1
#
_cell.length_a   1.000
_cell.length_b   1.000
_cell.length_c   1.000
_cell.angle_alpha   90.00
_cell.angle_beta   90.00
_cell.angle_gamma   90.00
#
_symmetry.space_group_name_H-M   'P 1'
#
loop_
_entity.id
_entity.type
_entity.pdbx_description
1 polymer ?
#
loop_
_entity_poly.entity_id
_entity_poly.type
_entity_poly.pdbx_seq_one_letter_code
_entity_poly.pdbx_strand_id
1 'polypeptide(L)'
;MNPIYDPVVLLLEHPYRRWSTYDKNDLLKEGYADFKNLSRSILRHESSKDHVHNYLNLKNLEKNTTSVIDIISESGKLFKLRYNENVRLNRLCMEHIIDLVLFLAKQELAFRGHDESSNSINKGNFKELVELHFSRCSLEVQNHYKSLQNKFTGTHHHPLPNIHGSHKRMRNTRQSI
;
A
#
# COMPACT_ATOMS: atom_id res chain seq x y z
N MET A 1 16.55 23.70 -12.56
CA MET A 1 15.45 23.98 -13.51
C MET A 1 14.23 23.25 -13.02
N ASN A 2 13.22 23.97 -12.53
CA ASN A 2 11.96 23.38 -12.05
C ASN A 2 11.07 23.07 -13.26
N PRO A 3 10.64 21.81 -13.48
CA PRO A 3 9.91 21.40 -14.69
C PRO A 3 8.42 21.82 -14.70
N ILE A 4 8.01 22.71 -13.79
CA ILE A 4 6.59 23.07 -13.56
C ILE A 4 6.16 24.28 -14.40
N TYR A 5 7.10 25.02 -14.99
CA TYR A 5 6.82 26.23 -15.79
C TYR A 5 7.17 26.06 -17.27
N ASP A 6 7.01 24.86 -17.81
CA ASP A 6 7.04 24.70 -19.26
C ASP A 6 5.63 25.01 -19.81
N PRO A 7 5.45 26.14 -20.53
CA PRO A 7 4.15 26.50 -21.10
C PRO A 7 3.64 25.45 -22.09
N VAL A 8 4.51 24.59 -22.63
CA VAL A 8 4.14 23.48 -23.52
C VAL A 8 3.48 22.33 -22.74
N VAL A 9 3.93 22.04 -21.52
CA VAL A 9 3.37 20.99 -20.66
C VAL A 9 1.98 21.38 -20.14
N LEU A 10 1.79 22.66 -19.80
CA LEU A 10 0.49 23.21 -19.42
C LEU A 10 -0.55 23.26 -20.56
N LEU A 11 -0.15 23.06 -21.82
CA LEU A 11 -1.09 22.99 -22.94
C LEU A 11 -1.49 21.55 -23.30
N LEU A 12 -0.72 20.55 -22.87
CA LEU A 12 -0.87 19.15 -23.31
C LEU A 12 -1.58 18.21 -22.31
N GLU A 13 -1.67 18.55 -21.02
CA GLU A 13 -2.15 17.61 -19.99
C GLU A 13 -3.67 17.61 -19.68
N HIS A 14 -4.53 18.28 -20.45
CA HIS A 14 -5.94 18.48 -20.06
C HIS A 14 -6.91 17.86 -21.08
N PRO A 15 -7.47 16.66 -20.84
CA PRO A 15 -8.50 16.10 -21.69
C PRO A 15 -9.88 16.64 -21.28
N TYR A 16 -10.53 17.37 -22.20
CA TYR A 16 -11.98 17.65 -22.29
C TYR A 16 -12.67 18.44 -21.16
N ARG A 17 -13.36 19.54 -21.52
CA ARG A 17 -14.82 19.56 -21.77
C ARG A 17 -15.25 20.92 -22.37
N ARG A 18 -15.95 20.89 -23.50
CA ARG A 18 -16.53 22.01 -24.24
C ARG A 18 -17.62 22.73 -23.41
N TRP A 19 -17.65 24.08 -23.37
CA TRP A 19 -18.84 24.94 -23.61
C TRP A 19 -18.60 26.45 -23.49
N SER A 20 -19.40 27.16 -24.33
CA SER A 20 -19.80 28.57 -24.34
C SER A 20 -18.84 29.60 -24.94
N THR A 21 -19.39 30.34 -25.90
CA THR A 21 -18.73 31.06 -26.98
C THR A 21 -19.00 32.55 -26.84
N TYR A 22 -17.99 33.39 -26.61
CA TYR A 22 -18.06 34.83 -26.97
C TYR A 22 -16.72 35.58 -26.93
N ASP A 23 -15.56 34.91 -27.01
CA ASP A 23 -14.29 35.64 -27.11
C ASP A 23 -13.47 35.22 -28.35
N LYS A 24 -13.07 36.20 -29.15
CA LYS A 24 -12.44 36.02 -30.49
C LYS A 24 -10.96 35.64 -30.42
N ASN A 25 -10.42 35.44 -29.21
CA ASN A 25 -8.98 35.22 -28.97
C ASN A 25 -8.70 33.88 -28.30
N ASP A 26 -9.57 32.89 -28.49
CA ASP A 26 -9.42 31.57 -27.89
C ASP A 26 -8.24 30.82 -28.54
N LEU A 27 -7.09 30.85 -27.84
CA LEU A 27 -5.82 30.22 -28.24
C LEU A 27 -5.99 28.73 -28.60
N LEU A 28 -7.03 28.09 -28.07
CA LEU A 28 -7.33 26.68 -28.26
C LEU A 28 -8.22 26.42 -29.48
N LYS A 29 -8.86 27.44 -30.06
CA LYS A 29 -9.86 27.29 -31.13
C LYS A 29 -9.31 27.57 -32.52
N GLU A 30 -8.49 28.62 -32.66
CA GLU A 30 -7.87 29.00 -33.95
C GLU A 30 -6.33 28.93 -33.92
N GLY A 31 -5.76 28.48 -32.79
CA GLY A 31 -4.32 28.54 -32.56
C GLY A 31 -3.84 29.97 -32.33
N TYR A 32 -2.53 30.13 -32.12
CA TYR A 32 -1.93 31.44 -31.93
C TYR A 32 -0.81 31.65 -32.95
N ALA A 33 -1.05 32.49 -33.94
CA ALA A 33 -0.13 32.73 -35.04
C ALA A 33 0.88 33.86 -34.76
N ASP A 34 0.61 34.71 -33.76
CA ASP A 34 1.45 35.88 -33.46
C ASP A 34 2.53 35.57 -32.42
N PHE A 35 3.43 34.65 -32.74
CA PHE A 35 4.50 34.22 -31.84
C PHE A 35 5.38 35.36 -31.30
N LYS A 36 5.45 36.50 -32.01
CA LYS A 36 6.18 37.69 -31.57
C LYS A 36 5.56 38.31 -30.30
N ASN A 37 4.25 38.23 -30.14
CA ASN A 37 3.52 38.76 -28.99
C ASN A 37 3.04 37.68 -28.00
N LEU A 38 3.51 36.45 -28.16
CA LEU A 38 3.10 35.30 -27.35
C LEU A 38 3.29 35.52 -25.85
N SER A 39 4.42 36.08 -25.43
CA SER A 39 4.71 36.35 -24.01
C SER A 39 3.64 37.25 -23.38
N ARG A 40 3.28 38.35 -24.06
CA ARG A 40 2.24 39.27 -23.62
C ARG A 40 0.86 38.62 -23.62
N SER A 41 0.59 37.76 -24.58
CA SER A 41 -0.67 37.01 -24.68
C SER A 41 -0.83 36.01 -23.53
N ILE A 42 0.21 35.23 -23.22
CA ILE A 42 0.23 34.29 -22.09
C ILE A 42 -0.01 35.02 -20.77
N LEU A 43 0.69 36.14 -20.53
CA LEU A 43 0.50 36.93 -19.30
C LEU A 43 -0.94 37.44 -19.15
N ARG A 44 -1.57 37.86 -20.25
CA ARG A 44 -2.98 38.27 -20.25
C ARG A 44 -3.92 37.10 -19.99
N HIS A 45 -3.63 35.92 -20.55
CA HIS A 45 -4.42 34.72 -20.32
C HIS A 45 -4.29 34.22 -18.88
N GLU A 46 -3.08 34.14 -18.32
CA GLU A 46 -2.83 33.74 -16.93
C GLU A 46 -3.58 34.64 -15.93
N SER A 47 -3.63 35.94 -16.21
CA SER A 47 -4.37 36.91 -15.40
C SER A 47 -5.86 37.01 -15.76
N SER A 48 -6.34 36.24 -16.74
CA SER A 48 -7.75 36.26 -17.15
C SER A 48 -8.64 35.66 -16.07
N LYS A 49 -9.85 36.21 -15.95
CA LYS A 49 -10.88 35.69 -15.04
C LYS A 49 -11.18 34.23 -15.30
N ASP A 50 -11.19 33.82 -16.57
CA ASP A 50 -11.49 32.43 -16.95
C ASP A 50 -10.38 31.47 -16.52
N HIS A 51 -9.11 31.84 -16.72
CA HIS A 51 -7.98 31.03 -16.27
C HIS A 51 -8.00 30.90 -14.74
N VAL A 52 -8.14 32.02 -14.03
CA VAL A 52 -8.19 32.03 -12.57
C VAL A 52 -9.39 31.21 -12.07
N HIS A 53 -10.57 31.36 -12.67
CA HIS A 53 -11.77 30.61 -12.31
C HIS A 53 -11.60 29.10 -12.55
N ASN A 54 -11.08 28.71 -13.71
CA ASN A 54 -10.87 27.30 -14.05
C ASN A 54 -9.78 26.66 -13.19
N TYR A 55 -8.68 27.38 -12.94
CA TYR A 55 -7.63 26.95 -12.03
C TYR A 55 -8.18 26.74 -10.61
N LEU A 56 -8.98 27.68 -10.10
CA LEU A 56 -9.64 27.54 -8.80
C LEU A 56 -10.59 26.34 -8.78
N ASN A 57 -11.36 26.10 -9.84
CA ASN A 57 -12.24 24.94 -9.95
C ASN A 57 -11.43 23.63 -9.94
N LEU A 58 -10.33 23.55 -10.67
CA LEU A 58 -9.43 22.39 -10.64
C LEU A 58 -8.87 22.16 -9.22
N LYS A 59 -8.37 23.21 -8.56
CA LYS A 59 -7.90 23.13 -7.18
C LYS A 59 -9.00 22.73 -6.20
N ASN A 60 -10.23 23.15 -6.43
CA ASN A 60 -11.38 22.71 -5.65
C ASN A 60 -11.69 21.23 -5.90
N LEU A 61 -11.59 20.73 -7.13
CA LEU A 61 -11.77 19.32 -7.45
C LEU A 61 -10.67 18.44 -6.83
N GLU A 62 -9.41 18.86 -6.90
CA GLU A 62 -8.27 18.17 -6.24
C GLU A 62 -8.49 18.03 -4.72
N LYS A 63 -9.04 19.07 -4.09
CA LYS A 63 -9.39 19.07 -2.65
C LYS A 63 -10.63 18.22 -2.34
N ASN A 64 -11.57 18.14 -3.28
CA ASN A 64 -12.83 17.39 -3.17
C ASN A 64 -12.76 16.00 -3.84
N THR A 65 -11.57 15.39 -3.92
CA THR A 65 -11.38 14.01 -4.42
C THR A 65 -11.99 12.94 -3.51
N THR A 66 -12.65 13.33 -2.42
CA THR A 66 -13.59 12.49 -1.68
C THR A 66 -14.66 11.98 -2.64
N SER A 67 -14.67 10.67 -2.84
CA SER A 67 -15.70 9.99 -3.63
C SER A 67 -17.07 10.35 -3.07
N VAL A 68 -18.11 10.38 -3.90
CA VAL A 68 -19.51 10.60 -3.47
C VAL A 68 -19.89 9.64 -2.31
N ILE A 69 -19.30 8.45 -2.27
CA ILE A 69 -19.41 7.46 -1.18
C ILE A 69 -18.81 7.92 0.16
N ASP A 70 -17.73 8.71 0.13
CA ASP A 70 -17.06 9.25 1.32
C ASP A 70 -17.85 10.41 1.94
N ILE A 71 -18.63 11.12 1.12
CA ILE A 71 -19.52 12.20 1.55
C ILE A 71 -20.83 11.63 2.11
N ILE A 72 -21.38 10.60 1.47
CA ILE A 72 -22.67 9.99 1.84
C ILE A 72 -22.55 9.07 3.07
N SER A 73 -21.38 8.47 3.30
CA SER A 73 -21.18 7.57 4.44
C SER A 73 -19.90 7.92 5.20
N GLU A 74 -20.06 8.40 6.43
CA GLU A 74 -18.96 8.53 7.40
C GLU A 74 -18.17 7.22 7.51
N SER A 75 -18.87 6.10 7.38
CA SER A 75 -18.32 4.75 7.33
C SER A 75 -17.34 4.52 6.18
N GLY A 76 -17.58 5.05 4.97
CA GLY A 76 -16.68 4.93 3.82
C GLY A 76 -15.37 5.67 4.02
N LYS A 77 -15.44 6.90 4.57
CA LYS A 77 -14.26 7.68 4.95
C LYS A 77 -13.44 6.97 6.03
N LEU A 78 -14.09 6.50 7.10
CA LEU A 78 -13.42 5.75 8.17
C LEU A 78 -12.78 4.45 7.66
N PHE A 79 -13.44 3.75 6.74
CA PHE A 79 -12.90 2.53 6.12
C PHE A 79 -11.60 2.82 5.36
N LYS A 80 -11.58 3.86 4.51
CA LYS A 80 -10.37 4.25 3.77
C LYS A 80 -9.23 4.66 4.70
N LEU A 81 -9.52 5.44 5.73
CA LEU A 81 -8.53 5.85 6.72
C LEU A 81 -7.92 4.63 7.42
N ARG A 82 -8.77 3.71 7.91
CA ARG A 82 -8.31 2.46 8.56
C ARG A 82 -7.52 1.58 7.59
N TYR A 83 -7.96 1.48 6.34
CA TYR A 83 -7.25 0.70 5.32
C TYR A 83 -5.85 1.27 5.06
N ASN A 84 -5.76 2.59 4.82
CA ASN A 84 -4.49 3.26 4.57
C ASN A 84 -3.56 3.16 5.79
N GLU A 85 -4.11 3.26 7.00
CA GLU A 85 -3.34 3.10 8.23
C GLU A 85 -2.78 1.68 8.38
N ASN A 86 -3.59 0.65 8.10
CA ASN A 86 -3.10 -0.73 8.05
C ASN A 86 -2.02 -0.92 6.99
N VAL A 87 -2.14 -0.30 5.82
CA VAL A 87 -1.11 -0.34 4.77
C VAL A 87 0.18 0.32 5.24
N ARG A 88 0.09 1.49 5.90
CA ARG A 88 1.23 2.20 6.48
C ARG A 88 1.97 1.31 7.49
N LEU A 89 1.24 0.71 8.42
CA LEU A 89 1.81 -0.17 9.46
C LEU A 89 2.39 -1.46 8.88
N ASN A 90 1.76 -2.05 7.87
CA ASN A 90 2.32 -3.20 7.15
C ASN A 90 3.67 -2.86 6.52
N ARG A 91 3.78 -1.70 5.85
CA ARG A 91 5.04 -1.25 5.24
C ARG A 91 6.13 -1.05 6.30
N LEU A 92 5.80 -0.45 7.43
CA LEU A 92 6.72 -0.23 8.53
C LEU A 92 7.21 -1.55 9.15
N CYS A 93 6.31 -2.52 9.39
CA CYS A 93 6.72 -3.86 9.85
C CYS A 93 7.64 -4.56 8.85
N MET A 94 7.35 -4.45 7.55
CA MET A 94 8.17 -5.04 6.49
C MET A 94 9.56 -4.41 6.43
N GLU A 95 9.66 -3.09 6.56
CA GLU A 95 10.93 -2.36 6.64
C GLU A 95 11.80 -2.89 7.78
N HIS A 96 11.24 -3.01 8.99
CA HIS A 96 11.93 -3.61 10.12
C HIS A 96 12.40 -5.05 9.84
N ILE A 97 11.55 -5.89 9.27
CA ILE A 97 11.95 -7.28 8.95
C ILE A 97 13.10 -7.29 7.93
N ILE A 98 13.05 -6.43 6.91
CA ILE A 98 14.13 -6.30 5.92
C ILE A 98 15.43 -5.89 6.60
N ASP A 99 15.40 -4.91 7.51
CA ASP A 99 16.59 -4.48 8.26
C ASP A 99 17.18 -5.62 9.09
N LEU A 100 16.35 -6.41 9.76
CA LEU A 100 16.80 -7.57 10.54
C LEU A 100 17.42 -8.66 9.66
N VAL A 101 16.83 -8.90 8.48
CA VAL A 101 17.38 -9.84 7.50
C VAL A 101 18.74 -9.37 6.98
N LEU A 102 18.85 -8.09 6.64
CA LEU A 102 20.10 -7.48 6.19
C LEU A 102 21.16 -7.50 7.29
N PHE A 103 20.77 -7.29 8.55
CA PHE A 103 21.67 -7.41 9.69
C PHE A 103 22.23 -8.83 9.80
N LEU A 104 21.39 -9.87 9.82
CA LEU A 104 21.84 -11.25 9.92
C LEU A 104 22.73 -11.65 8.73
N ALA A 105 22.36 -11.24 7.52
CA ALA A 105 23.14 -11.50 6.32
C ALA A 105 24.54 -10.84 6.39
N LYS A 106 24.62 -9.58 6.83
CA LYS A 106 25.90 -8.87 6.99
C LYS A 106 26.81 -9.48 8.06
N GLN A 107 26.21 -10.08 9.10
CA GLN A 107 26.96 -10.77 10.15
C GLN A 107 27.24 -12.24 9.81
N GLU A 108 26.81 -12.72 8.63
CA GLU A 108 26.91 -14.13 8.22
C GLU A 108 26.30 -15.11 9.23
N LEU A 109 25.28 -14.65 9.95
CA LEU A 109 24.58 -15.46 10.94
C LEU A 109 23.53 -16.33 10.28
N ALA A 110 23.48 -17.60 10.68
CA ALA A 110 22.41 -18.49 10.27
C ALA A 110 21.05 -17.92 10.71
N PHE A 111 20.09 -17.85 9.80
CA PHE A 111 18.74 -17.36 10.09
C PHE A 111 17.98 -18.33 11.01
N ARG A 112 18.14 -19.63 10.75
CA ARG A 112 17.44 -20.72 11.44
C ARG A 112 18.29 -21.37 12.51
N GLY A 113 17.63 -21.84 13.56
CA GLY A 113 18.23 -22.69 14.59
C GLY A 113 18.13 -24.17 14.23
N HIS A 114 18.82 -25.02 15.01
CA HIS A 114 18.68 -26.48 14.89
C HIS A 114 17.29 -26.95 15.34
N ASP A 115 16.70 -26.28 16.34
CA ASP A 115 15.35 -26.54 16.82
C ASP A 115 14.58 -25.21 17.02
N GLU A 116 13.56 -24.98 16.20
CA GLU A 116 12.71 -23.77 16.27
C GLU A 116 11.41 -24.01 17.08
N SER A 117 11.30 -25.15 17.77
CA SER A 117 10.16 -25.52 18.61
C SER A 117 9.90 -24.46 19.69
N SER A 118 8.65 -24.38 20.17
CA SER A 118 8.26 -23.40 21.19
C SER A 118 9.04 -23.54 22.50
N ASN A 119 9.55 -24.75 22.77
CA ASN A 119 10.24 -25.12 24.01
C ASN A 119 11.76 -25.11 23.87
N SER A 120 12.28 -24.86 22.66
CA SER A 120 13.72 -24.73 22.44
C SER A 120 14.26 -23.49 23.16
N ILE A 121 15.46 -23.65 23.74
CA ILE A 121 16.23 -22.56 24.35
C ILE A 121 16.79 -21.63 23.26
N ASN A 122 17.12 -22.18 22.09
CA ASN A 122 17.63 -21.42 20.94
C ASN A 122 16.74 -21.71 19.73
N LYS A 123 15.78 -20.83 19.48
CA LYS A 123 14.79 -20.93 18.40
C LYS A 123 15.30 -20.42 17.06
N GLY A 124 16.59 -20.08 16.98
CA GLY A 124 17.22 -19.50 15.81
C GLY A 124 17.30 -17.97 15.88
N ASN A 125 18.36 -17.44 15.29
CA ASN A 125 18.71 -16.02 15.37
C ASN A 125 17.61 -15.12 14.82
N PHE A 126 16.97 -15.49 13.70
CA PHE A 126 15.93 -14.66 13.11
C PHE A 126 14.70 -14.52 14.00
N LYS A 127 14.20 -15.65 14.53
CA LYS A 127 12.98 -15.67 15.33
C LYS A 127 13.15 -14.89 16.63
N GLU A 128 14.25 -15.13 17.34
CA GLU A 128 14.53 -14.42 18.59
C GLU A 128 14.82 -12.93 18.37
N LEU A 129 15.55 -12.58 17.30
CA LEU A 129 15.84 -11.19 16.97
C LEU A 129 14.58 -10.42 16.59
N VAL A 130 13.68 -11.02 15.81
CA VAL A 130 12.38 -10.42 15.46
C VAL A 130 11.52 -10.23 16.71
N GLU A 131 11.40 -11.25 17.57
CA GLU A 131 10.65 -11.15 18.82
C GLU A 131 11.20 -10.03 19.73
N LEU A 132 12.53 -9.97 19.89
CA LEU A 132 13.19 -8.92 20.66
C LEU A 132 12.98 -7.53 20.05
N HIS A 133 13.19 -7.38 18.74
CA HIS A 133 13.09 -6.10 18.04
C HIS A 133 11.68 -5.51 18.16
N PHE A 134 10.65 -6.30 17.82
CA PHE A 134 9.27 -5.83 17.91
C PHE A 134 8.85 -5.55 19.35
N SER A 135 9.35 -6.28 20.36
CA SER A 135 9.06 -5.97 21.78
C SER A 135 9.53 -4.59 22.23
N ARG A 136 10.51 -4.00 21.52
CA ARG A 136 11.10 -2.68 21.80
C ARG A 136 10.58 -1.57 20.89
N CYS A 137 9.79 -1.90 19.86
CA CYS A 137 9.16 -0.92 18.98
C CYS A 137 8.03 -0.16 19.70
N SER A 138 7.45 0.85 19.03
CA SER A 138 6.28 1.55 19.56
C SER A 138 5.09 0.60 19.78
N LEU A 139 4.21 0.94 20.73
CA LEU A 139 3.02 0.13 21.06
C LEU A 139 2.11 -0.11 19.84
N GLU A 140 2.04 0.88 18.94
CA GLU A 140 1.30 0.79 17.69
C GLU A 140 1.81 -0.36 16.81
N VAL A 141 3.12 -0.39 16.55
CA VAL A 141 3.77 -1.42 15.74
C VAL A 141 3.69 -2.78 16.42
N GLN A 142 3.85 -2.84 17.74
CA GLN A 142 3.68 -4.07 18.53
C GLN A 142 2.30 -4.68 18.37
N ASN A 143 1.25 -3.87 18.52
CA ASN A 143 -0.14 -4.33 18.40
C ASN A 143 -0.45 -4.79 16.98
N HIS A 144 0.04 -4.05 15.99
CA HIS A 144 -0.11 -4.42 14.58
C HIS A 144 0.60 -5.73 14.27
N TYR A 145 1.85 -5.91 14.71
CA TYR A 145 2.62 -7.14 14.53
C TYR A 145 1.93 -8.35 15.16
N LYS A 146 1.39 -8.22 16.39
CA LYS A 146 0.59 -9.28 17.03
C LYS A 146 -0.67 -9.62 16.23
N SER A 147 -1.32 -8.63 15.61
CA SER A 147 -2.46 -8.86 14.72
C SER A 147 -2.08 -9.67 13.48
N LEU A 148 -0.85 -9.50 12.97
CA LEU A 148 -0.34 -10.25 11.81
C LEU A 148 0.03 -11.69 12.16
N GLN A 149 0.67 -11.93 13.31
CA GLN A 149 1.08 -13.28 13.74
C GLN A 149 -0.09 -14.28 13.75
N ASN A 150 -1.29 -13.82 14.10
CA ASN A 150 -2.49 -14.65 14.19
C ASN A 150 -3.12 -14.99 12.82
N LYS A 151 -2.61 -14.45 11.71
CA LYS A 151 -3.22 -14.58 10.37
C LYS A 151 -2.53 -15.60 9.46
N PHE A 152 -1.36 -16.12 9.82
CA PHE A 152 -0.63 -17.09 9.02
C PHE A 152 -0.74 -18.51 9.60
N THR A 153 -1.83 -19.21 9.28
CA THR A 153 -1.97 -20.66 9.51
C THR A 153 -1.39 -21.42 8.32
N GLY A 154 -0.08 -21.29 8.10
CA GLY A 154 0.64 -22.04 7.07
C GLY A 154 0.77 -23.52 7.44
N THR A 155 -0.33 -24.29 7.39
CA THR A 155 -0.26 -25.76 7.41
C THR A 155 -0.38 -26.29 5.97
N HIS A 156 0.73 -26.30 5.23
CA HIS A 156 0.89 -27.15 4.05
C HIS A 156 1.31 -28.58 4.46
N HIS A 157 0.67 -29.13 5.48
CA HIS A 157 0.69 -30.57 5.74
C HIS A 157 -0.75 -31.05 5.72
N HIS A 158 -1.24 -31.43 4.54
CA HIS A 158 -2.30 -32.42 4.46
C HIS A 158 -1.74 -33.68 5.13
N PRO A 159 -2.30 -34.15 6.27
CA PRO A 159 -2.02 -35.51 6.70
C PRO A 159 -2.62 -36.40 5.61
N LEU A 160 -1.78 -37.16 4.91
CA LEU A 160 -2.29 -38.26 4.08
C LEU A 160 -3.16 -39.12 4.98
N PRO A 161 -4.41 -39.45 4.58
CA PRO A 161 -5.23 -40.34 5.38
C PRO A 161 -4.48 -41.65 5.52
N ASN A 162 -4.24 -42.06 6.77
CA ASN A 162 -3.55 -43.29 7.12
C ASN A 162 -4.46 -44.46 6.70
N ILE A 163 -4.34 -44.90 5.44
CA ILE A 163 -5.01 -46.08 4.90
C ILE A 163 -4.24 -47.32 5.35
N HIS A 164 -4.21 -47.57 6.65
CA HIS A 164 -3.93 -48.90 7.20
C HIS A 164 -5.10 -49.26 8.08
N GLY A 165 -6.02 -50.01 7.47
CA GLY A 165 -7.25 -50.47 8.06
C GLY A 165 -7.01 -51.21 9.37
N SER A 166 -7.71 -50.77 10.40
CA SER A 166 -7.89 -51.46 11.66
C SER A 166 -8.63 -52.79 11.43
N HIS A 167 -7.94 -53.81 10.96
CA HIS A 167 -8.40 -55.19 11.05
C HIS A 167 -8.14 -55.68 12.48
N LYS A 168 -9.14 -55.49 13.36
CA LYS A 168 -9.22 -56.19 14.65
C LYS A 168 -9.33 -57.69 14.36
N ARG A 169 -8.20 -58.37 14.24
CA ARG A 169 -8.11 -59.83 14.25
C ARG A 169 -8.17 -60.27 15.72
N MET A 170 -9.37 -60.67 16.16
CA MET A 170 -9.55 -61.41 17.40
C MET A 170 -8.71 -62.70 17.33
N ARG A 171 -7.72 -62.86 18.21
CA ARG A 171 -7.11 -64.16 18.47
C ARG A 171 -7.84 -64.81 19.64
N ASN A 172 -8.66 -65.80 19.29
CA ASN A 172 -9.10 -66.85 20.19
C ASN A 172 -7.86 -67.63 20.67
N THR A 173 -7.66 -67.73 21.98
CA THR A 173 -6.90 -68.84 22.58
C THR A 173 -7.84 -69.59 23.50
N ARG A 174 -8.40 -70.68 22.97
CA ARG A 174 -8.99 -71.78 23.75
C ARG A 174 -7.87 -72.59 24.40
N GLN A 175 -8.23 -73.17 25.55
CA GLN A 175 -7.46 -73.96 26.51
C GLN A 175 -6.63 -75.11 25.94
N SER A 176 -5.63 -75.54 26.71
CA SER A 176 -5.28 -76.96 26.90
C SER A 176 -4.53 -77.17 28.22
N ILE A 177 -5.22 -77.85 29.15
CA ILE A 177 -4.79 -78.84 30.16
C ILE A 177 -3.61 -78.47 31.08
#